data_AF-Q10VS9-F1
#
_entry.id   AF-Q10VS9-F1
#
_cell.length_a   1.000
_cell.length_b   1.000
_cell.length_c   1.000
_cell.angle_alpha   90.00
_cell.angle_beta   90.00
_cell.angle_gamma   90.00
#
_symmetry.space_group_name_H-M   'P 1'
#
loop_
_entity.id
_entity.type
_entity.pdbx_description
1 polymer ?
#
loop_
_entity_poly.entity_id
_entity_poly.type
_entity_poly.pdbx_seq_one_letter_code
_entity_poly.pdbx_strand_id
1 'polypeptide(L)'
;MNNIESIVIERFQSLSPINLDSCQVKRELVGSRVAMVIDCPSTEKCHELWRDRYLLMRRCLDLWLANQIVISYKGHPYGRTPIQHPLV
;
A
#
# COMPACT_ATOMS: atom_id res chain seq x y z
N MET A 1 -5.80 -20.75 5.96
CA MET A 1 -5.79 -19.44 5.28
C MET A 1 -4.38 -18.88 5.32
N ASN A 2 -3.91 -18.35 4.21
CA ASN A 2 -2.52 -18.36 3.74
C ASN A 2 -1.51 -17.60 4.63
N ASN A 3 -0.65 -18.35 5.33
CA ASN A 3 0.51 -17.83 6.07
C ASN A 3 1.43 -16.94 5.19
N ILE A 4 1.48 -17.22 3.88
CA ILE A 4 2.36 -16.52 2.94
C ILE A 4 1.96 -15.05 2.77
N GLU A 5 0.66 -14.73 2.67
CA GLU A 5 0.23 -13.34 2.49
C GLU A 5 0.53 -12.47 3.71
N SER A 6 0.31 -12.99 4.92
CA SER A 6 0.69 -12.29 6.16
C SER A 6 2.19 -12.02 6.19
N ILE A 7 3.01 -13.02 5.86
CA ILE A 7 4.47 -12.89 5.86
C ILE A 7 4.96 -11.81 4.88
N VAL A 8 4.39 -11.72 3.67
CA VAL A 8 4.85 -10.73 2.68
C VAL A 8 4.37 -9.32 3.05
N ILE A 9 3.18 -9.18 3.64
CA ILE A 9 2.69 -7.88 4.17
C ILE A 9 3.52 -7.43 5.37
N GLU A 10 3.85 -8.33 6.29
CA GLU A 10 4.74 -8.05 7.42
C GLU A 10 6.13 -7.63 6.94
N ARG A 11 6.69 -8.31 5.92
CA ARG A 11 7.95 -7.90 5.28
C ARG A 11 7.86 -6.54 4.62
N PHE A 12 6.73 -6.22 3.99
CA PHE A 12 6.50 -4.90 3.42
C PHE A 12 6.52 -3.83 4.51
N GLN A 13 5.84 -4.07 5.63
CA GLN A 13 5.82 -3.15 6.77
C GLN A 13 7.22 -2.99 7.38
N SER A 14 7.95 -4.09 7.62
CA SER A 14 9.27 -4.06 8.26
C SER A 14 10.36 -3.44 7.39
N LEU A 15 10.21 -3.50 6.06
CA LEU A 15 11.17 -2.97 5.08
C LEU A 15 10.70 -1.66 4.43
N SER A 16 9.55 -1.14 4.85
CA SER A 16 9.04 0.13 4.35
C SER A 16 9.99 1.25 4.78
N PRO A 17 10.49 2.08 3.85
CA PRO A 17 11.34 3.22 4.18
C PRO A 17 10.56 4.36 4.88
N ILE A 18 9.24 4.25 4.93
CA ILE A 18 8.34 5.19 5.61
C ILE A 18 7.67 4.45 6.76
N ASN A 19 7.52 5.12 7.90
CA ASN A 19 6.84 4.57 9.07
C ASN A 19 5.37 4.25 8.71
N LEU A 20 4.99 2.97 8.82
CA LEU A 20 3.63 2.47 8.64
C LEU A 20 3.00 2.01 9.96
N ASP A 21 3.60 2.38 11.10
CA ASP A 21 3.11 2.02 12.43
C ASP A 21 1.66 2.49 12.59
N SER A 22 0.86 1.64 13.22
CA SER A 22 -0.58 1.85 13.43
C SER A 22 -1.43 1.96 12.15
N CYS A 23 -0.84 1.82 10.96
CA CYS A 23 -1.60 1.70 9.72
C CYS A 23 -2.03 0.25 9.51
N GLN A 24 -3.28 0.04 9.13
CA GLN A 24 -3.74 -1.27 8.69
C GLN A 24 -3.37 -1.46 7.23
N VAL A 25 -2.54 -2.45 6.95
CA VAL A 25 -2.09 -2.76 5.60
C VAL A 25 -2.77 -4.05 5.16
N LYS A 26 -3.49 -3.99 4.04
CA LYS A 26 -4.20 -5.13 3.48
C LYS A 26 -4.04 -5.17 1.97
N ARG A 27 -4.18 -6.36 1.41
CA ARG A 27 -4.21 -6.59 -0.03
C ARG A 27 -5.65 -6.84 -0.43
N GLU A 28 -6.14 -6.08 -1.41
CA GLU A 28 -7.53 -6.18 -1.87
C GLU A 28 -7.62 -6.21 -3.39
N LEU A 29 -8.65 -6.90 -3.87
CA LEU A 29 -9.04 -6.84 -5.28
C LEU A 29 -10.01 -5.67 -5.46
N VAL A 30 -9.54 -4.58 -6.08
CA VAL A 30 -10.35 -3.42 -6.42
C VAL A 30 -10.72 -3.51 -7.91
N GLY A 31 -11.95 -3.95 -8.19
CA GLY A 31 -12.38 -4.30 -9.54
C GLY A 31 -11.65 -5.55 -10.04
N SER A 32 -10.85 -5.42 -11.10
CA SER A 32 -10.06 -6.53 -11.67
C SER A 32 -8.59 -6.49 -11.24
N ARG A 33 -8.22 -5.66 -10.26
CA ARG A 33 -6.83 -5.35 -9.95
C ARG A 33 -6.50 -5.55 -8.49
N VAL A 34 -5.33 -6.11 -8.25
CA VAL A 34 -4.77 -6.23 -6.91
C VAL A 34 -4.17 -4.89 -6.49
N ALA A 35 -4.64 -4.36 -5.37
CA ALA A 35 -4.16 -3.14 -4.74
C ALA A 35 -3.67 -3.42 -3.31
N MET A 36 -2.64 -2.71 -2.89
CA MET A 36 -2.29 -2.59 -1.47
C MET A 36 -3.04 -1.41 -0.89
N VAL A 37 -3.91 -1.66 0.08
CA VAL A 37 -4.67 -0.64 0.80
C VAL A 37 -4.00 -0.39 2.14
N ILE A 38 -3.67 0.87 2.39
CA ILE A 38 -3.03 1.33 3.63
C ILE A 38 -4.02 2.27 4.31
N ASP A 39 -4.74 1.77 5.31
CA ASP A 39 -5.66 2.57 6.10
C ASP A 39 -4.92 3.21 7.28
N CYS A 40 -4.90 4.54 7.28
CA CYS A 40 -4.13 5.33 8.22
C CYS A 40 -4.97 5.71 9.45
N PRO A 41 -4.33 5.93 10.62
CA PRO A 41 -5.03 6.34 11.83
C PRO A 41 -5.46 7.82 11.83
N SER A 42 -4.89 8.64 10.93
CA SER A 42 -5.24 10.07 10.80
C SER A 42 -5.03 10.59 9.37
N THR A 43 -5.62 11.74 9.07
CA THR A 43 -5.48 12.43 7.79
C THR A 43 -4.07 13.02 7.59
N GLU A 44 -3.40 13.42 8.67
CA GLU A 44 -2.01 13.88 8.64
C GLU A 44 -1.10 12.73 8.20
N LYS A 45 -1.35 11.52 8.73
CA LYS A 45 -0.60 10.34 8.32
C LYS A 45 -0.86 9.99 6.85
N CYS A 46 -2.11 10.07 6.39
CA CYS A 46 -2.40 9.93 4.96
C CYS A 46 -1.59 10.91 4.11
N HIS A 47 -1.52 12.17 4.53
CA HIS A 47 -0.80 13.20 3.79
C HIS A 47 0.71 12.91 3.73
N GLU A 48 1.31 12.52 4.85
CA GLU A 48 2.71 12.09 4.94
C GLU A 48 2.99 10.94 3.97
N LEU A 49 2.21 9.86 4.05
CA LEU A 49 2.36 8.70 3.18
C LEU A 49 2.12 9.05 1.71
N TRP A 50 1.18 9.97 1.42
CA TRP A 50 0.85 10.37 0.06
C TRP A 50 1.94 11.21 -0.59
N ARG A 51 2.61 12.07 0.19
CA ARG A 51 3.76 12.87 -0.26
C ARG A 51 4.89 11.95 -0.74
N ASP A 52 5.15 10.89 0.01
CA ASP A 52 6.26 9.96 -0.24
C ASP A 52 5.79 8.63 -0.87
N ARG A 53 4.60 8.63 -1.51
CA ARG A 53 3.93 7.43 -2.07
C ARG A 53 4.76 6.60 -3.04
N TYR A 54 5.72 7.21 -3.73
CA TYR A 54 6.59 6.54 -4.69
C TYR A 54 7.51 5.52 -4.02
N LEU A 55 7.93 5.77 -2.77
CA LEU A 55 8.74 4.84 -1.99
C LEU A 55 7.93 3.60 -1.59
N LEU A 56 6.67 3.81 -1.17
CA LEU A 56 5.74 2.72 -0.89
C LEU A 56 5.48 1.89 -2.15
N MET A 57 5.23 2.57 -3.28
CA MET A 57 4.96 1.94 -4.58
C MET A 57 6.14 1.06 -5.03
N ARG A 58 7.36 1.58 -4.95
CA ARG A 58 8.58 0.83 -5.28
C ARG A 58 8.69 -0.44 -4.44
N ARG A 59 8.49 -0.35 -3.12
CA ARG A 59 8.58 -1.52 -2.24
C ARG A 59 7.47 -2.54 -2.52
N CYS A 60 6.24 -2.09 -2.82
CA CYS A 60 5.15 -2.99 -3.22
C CYS A 60 5.48 -3.77 -4.49
N LEU A 61 6.13 -3.11 -5.47
CA LEU A 61 6.57 -3.76 -6.71
C LEU A 61 7.73 -4.73 -6.47
N ASP A 62 8.74 -4.33 -5.69
CA ASP A 62 9.89 -5.19 -5.33
C ASP A 62 9.43 -6.51 -4.68
N LEU A 63 8.33 -6.47 -3.92
CA LEU A 63 7.73 -7.61 -3.24
C LEU A 63 6.57 -8.26 -4.02
N TRP A 64 6.29 -7.79 -5.24
CA TRP A 64 5.25 -8.33 -6.14
C TRP A 64 3.85 -8.36 -5.50
N LEU A 65 3.58 -7.41 -4.61
CA LEU A 65 2.37 -7.37 -3.80
C LEU A 65 1.17 -6.83 -4.57
N ALA A 66 1.35 -5.71 -5.25
CA ALA A 66 0.30 -5.03 -6.02
C ALA A 66 0.88 -4.07 -7.06
N ASN A 67 0.06 -3.75 -8.05
CA ASN A 67 0.36 -2.77 -9.10
C ASN A 67 -0.17 -1.36 -8.78
N GLN A 68 -0.81 -1.22 -7.62
CA GLN A 68 -1.42 0.02 -7.17
C GLN A 68 -1.40 0.07 -5.64
N ILE A 69 -1.23 1.27 -5.11
CA ILE A 69 -1.44 1.55 -3.69
C ILE A 69 -2.63 2.50 -3.56
N VAL A 70 -3.49 2.20 -2.58
CA VAL A 70 -4.58 3.06 -2.15
C VAL A 70 -4.31 3.45 -0.71
N ILE A 71 -4.22 4.75 -0.46
CA ILE A 71 -4.13 5.29 0.90
C ILE A 71 -5.54 5.68 1.31
N SER A 72 -5.99 5.23 2.48
CA SER A 72 -7.31 5.53 3.02
C SER A 72 -7.26 6.03 4.46
N TYR A 73 -8.34 6.69 4.87
CA TYR A 73 -8.61 7.07 6.25
C TYR A 73 -10.04 6.64 6.59
N LYS A 74 -10.21 5.81 7.64
CA LYS A 74 -11.52 5.26 8.04
C LYS A 74 -12.26 4.59 6.86
N GLY A 75 -11.50 3.90 5.99
CA GLY A 75 -12.04 3.24 4.79
C GLY A 75 -12.37 4.17 3.62
N HIS A 76 -12.18 5.49 3.74
CA HIS A 76 -12.36 6.43 2.63
C HIS A 76 -11.03 6.68 1.91
N PRO A 77 -10.99 6.56 0.57
CA PRO A 77 -9.75 6.76 -0.18
C PRO A 77 -9.29 8.23 -0.10
N TYR A 78 -8.08 8.43 0.40
CA TYR A 78 -7.37 9.72 0.37
C TYR A 78 -6.67 9.94 -0.97
N GLY A 79 -6.05 8.89 -1.52
CA GLY A 79 -5.32 8.95 -2.79
C GLY A 79 -4.99 7.58 -3.35
N ARG A 80 -4.72 7.54 -4.67
CA ARG A 80 -4.36 6.30 -5.39
C ARG A 80 -3.19 6.53 -6.35
N THR A 81 -2.18 5.66 -6.33
CA THR A 81 -1.10 5.75 -7.31
C THR A 81 -1.65 5.45 -8.72
N PRO A 82 -1.22 6.21 -9.76
CA PRO A 82 -1.52 5.84 -11.14
C PRO A 82 -0.93 4.46 -11.43
N ILE A 83 -1.66 3.67 -12.23
CA ILE A 83 -1.15 2.38 -12.69
C ILE A 83 0.07 2.63 -13.57
N GLN A 84 1.22 2.07 -13.19
CA GLN A 84 2.30 1.92 -14.15
C GLN A 84 1.85 0.88 -15.18
N HIS A 85 1.58 1.34 -16.40
CA HIS A 85 1.52 0.41 -17.52
C HIS A 85 2.88 -0.26 -17.61
N PRO A 86 2.97 -1.59 -17.82
CA PRO A 86 4.24 -2.18 -18.17
C PRO A 86 4.79 -1.40 -19.35
N LEU A 87 6.00 -0.84 -19.18
CA LEU A 87 6.74 -0.26 -20.29
C LEU A 87 6.84 -1.37 -21.33
N VAL A 88 6.13 -1.18 -22.44
CA VAL A 88 6.13 -2.09 -23.60
C VAL A 88 7.55 -2.19 -24.14
#